data_AF-A0A327J1A8-F1
#
_entry.id   AF-A0A327J1A8-F1
#
_cell.length_a   1.000
_cell.length_b   1.000
_cell.length_c   1.000
_cell.angle_alpha   90.00
_cell.angle_beta   90.00
_cell.angle_gamma   90.00
#
_symmetry.space_group_name_H-M   'P 1'
#
loop_
_entity.id
_entity.type
_entity.pdbx_description
1 polymer ?
#
loop_
_entity_poly.entity_id
_entity_poly.type
_entity_poly.pdbx_seq_one_letter_code
_entity_poly.pdbx_strand_id
1 'polypeptide(L)'
;MGKSSKYPAYATGNININGNNVASTSKQNNTVNSSYNMSDLEKSIYDGVQSNLAQSLGNLFAISDEKQKQWNSQLETYKKQGIKAINDIYTPMETALKNDIASRFGNLDNSIFMNNLSSITDNKAQAVADLSDNILSKQSDLYNTELANRMNYVNTLNNLYNGFNNNILNYMQFALKNSESGNNYNDRAYKAKIQQQQMFLNTLNAIANLGTQGINGYKTLTDVAASKVKSKTT
;
A
#
# COMPACT_ATOMS: atom_id res chain seq x y z
N MET A 1 1.97 25.91 52.58
CA MET A 1 2.58 26.09 51.24
C MET A 1 2.67 24.73 50.55
N GLY A 2 1.70 24.39 49.70
CA GLY A 2 1.60 23.05 49.10
C GLY A 2 2.54 22.89 47.90
N LYS A 3 3.53 22.00 48.03
CA LYS A 3 4.39 21.54 46.95
C LYS A 3 3.67 20.44 46.17
N SER A 4 3.43 20.67 44.88
CA SER A 4 3.51 19.64 43.83
C SER A 4 3.31 20.32 42.48
N SER A 5 4.40 20.66 41.80
CA SER A 5 4.35 20.81 40.35
C SER A 5 4.25 19.40 39.78
N LYS A 6 3.03 18.86 39.68
CA LYS A 6 2.79 17.58 38.98
C LYS A 6 3.31 17.73 37.54
N TYR A 7 4.12 16.77 37.09
CA TYR A 7 4.60 16.76 35.71
C TYR A 7 3.39 16.76 34.75
N PRO A 8 3.42 17.56 33.68
CA PRO A 8 2.30 17.66 32.75
C PRO A 8 1.94 16.29 32.15
N ALA A 9 0.65 16.08 31.90
CA ALA A 9 0.19 14.87 31.24
C ALA A 9 0.76 14.78 29.81
N TYR A 10 0.85 13.54 29.30
CA TYR A 10 1.28 13.30 27.94
C TYR A 10 0.34 13.98 26.94
N ALA A 11 0.89 14.77 26.02
CA ALA A 11 0.14 15.43 24.97
C ALA A 11 -0.19 14.43 23.86
N THR A 12 -1.48 14.20 23.60
CA THR A 12 -1.93 13.42 22.45
C THR A 12 -1.68 14.19 21.15
N GLY A 13 -1.43 13.49 20.06
CA GLY A 13 -1.31 14.09 18.74
C GLY A 13 -2.44 13.62 17.83
N ASN A 14 -3.08 14.54 17.12
CA ASN A 14 -4.16 14.21 16.19
C ASN A 14 -3.85 14.81 14.82
N ILE A 15 -4.32 14.14 13.77
CA ILE A 15 -4.35 14.66 12.40
C ILE A 15 -5.82 14.74 12.00
N ASN A 16 -6.25 15.94 11.63
CA ASN A 16 -7.60 16.19 11.17
C ASN A 16 -7.59 16.55 9.68
N ILE A 17 -8.40 15.87 8.88
CA ILE A 17 -8.61 16.18 7.46
C ILE A 17 -10.11 16.41 7.26
N ASN A 18 -10.48 17.57 6.72
CA ASN A 18 -11.88 17.95 6.51
C ASN A 18 -12.76 17.80 7.77
N GLY A 19 -12.19 18.09 8.94
CA GLY A 19 -12.89 17.99 10.22
C GLY A 19 -12.93 16.59 10.85
N ASN A 20 -12.45 15.56 10.16
CA ASN A 20 -12.39 14.20 10.66
C ASN A 20 -11.01 13.87 11.24
N ASN A 21 -10.96 13.28 12.42
CA ASN A 21 -9.72 12.80 13.02
C ASN A 21 -9.28 11.50 12.35
N VAL A 22 -8.37 11.59 11.38
CA VAL A 22 -7.90 10.47 10.55
C VAL A 22 -6.77 9.69 11.21
N ALA A 23 -6.02 10.29 12.14
CA ALA A 23 -4.98 9.58 12.88
C ALA A 23 -4.77 10.20 14.25
N SER A 24 -4.52 9.36 15.24
CA SER A 24 -4.29 9.80 16.61
C SER A 24 -3.13 9.03 17.26
N THR A 25 -2.46 9.72 18.18
CA THR A 25 -1.42 9.15 19.04
C THR A 25 -1.73 9.52 20.47
N SER A 26 -1.71 8.52 21.34
CA SER A 26 -1.95 8.66 22.77
C SER A 26 -1.02 7.77 23.58
N LYS A 27 -0.86 8.07 24.87
CA LYS A 27 -0.10 7.23 25.80
C LYS A 27 -1.06 6.59 26.80
N GLN A 28 -0.97 5.28 26.92
CA GLN A 28 -1.65 4.52 27.98
C GLN A 28 -0.59 3.75 28.76
N ASN A 29 -0.51 4.00 30.08
CA ASN A 29 0.57 3.48 30.92
C ASN A 29 1.96 3.83 30.35
N ASN A 30 2.77 2.83 29.99
CA ASN A 30 4.09 3.02 29.37
C ASN A 30 4.09 2.77 27.86
N THR A 31 2.93 2.59 27.24
CA THR A 31 2.80 2.31 25.80
C THR A 31 2.30 3.56 25.09
N VAL A 32 2.99 3.94 24.00
CA VAL A 32 2.50 4.95 23.06
C VAL A 32 1.79 4.22 21.94
N ASN A 33 0.50 4.47 21.79
CA ASN A 33 -0.35 3.90 20.77
C ASN A 33 -0.56 4.94 19.67
N SER A 34 -0.30 4.57 18.42
CA SER A 34 -0.69 5.32 17.24
C SER A 34 -1.72 4.52 16.45
N SER A 35 -2.75 5.20 15.97
CA SER A 35 -3.85 4.55 15.25
C SER A 35 -4.28 5.41 14.07
N TYR A 36 -4.56 4.75 12.96
CA TYR A 36 -5.23 5.35 11.81
C TYR A 36 -6.72 5.03 11.88
N ASN A 37 -7.55 6.07 11.83
CA ASN A 37 -8.99 5.96 11.96
C ASN A 37 -9.59 5.93 10.55
N MET A 38 -9.64 4.73 9.97
CA MET A 38 -10.34 4.54 8.69
C MET A 38 -11.82 4.85 8.85
N SER A 39 -12.40 5.56 7.89
CA SER A 39 -13.85 5.54 7.70
C SER A 39 -14.32 4.15 7.27
N ASP A 40 -15.61 3.86 7.46
CA ASP A 40 -16.19 2.57 7.06
C ASP A 40 -15.99 2.27 5.58
N LEU A 41 -16.08 3.31 4.72
CA LEU A 41 -15.83 3.20 3.29
C LEU A 41 -14.36 2.87 3.00
N GLU A 42 -13.42 3.61 3.59
CA GLU A 42 -11.99 3.34 3.40
C GLU A 42 -11.61 1.94 3.87
N LYS A 43 -12.16 1.52 5.02
CA LYS A 43 -11.93 0.18 5.56
C LYS A 43 -12.48 -0.89 4.61
N SER A 44 -13.70 -0.72 4.11
CA SER A 44 -14.30 -1.63 3.13
C SER A 44 -13.45 -1.76 1.86
N ILE A 45 -12.94 -0.64 1.34
CA ILE A 45 -12.04 -0.64 0.17
C ILE A 45 -10.72 -1.33 0.51
N TYR A 46 -10.11 -1.03 1.64
CA TYR A 46 -8.84 -1.60 2.08
C TYR A 46 -8.94 -3.12 2.26
N ASP A 47 -9.95 -3.59 3.01
CA ASP A 47 -10.23 -5.01 3.23
C ASP A 47 -10.54 -5.71 1.91
N GLY A 48 -11.29 -5.05 1.02
CA GLY A 48 -11.57 -5.51 -0.33
C GLY A 48 -10.31 -5.70 -1.16
N VAL A 49 -9.41 -4.71 -1.20
CA VAL A 49 -8.13 -4.79 -1.93
C VAL A 49 -7.27 -5.92 -1.36
N GLN A 50 -7.17 -6.02 -0.03
CA GLN A 50 -6.37 -7.06 0.62
C GLN A 50 -6.91 -8.48 0.32
N SER A 51 -8.23 -8.66 0.44
CA SER A 51 -8.89 -9.94 0.16
C SER A 51 -8.75 -10.34 -1.31
N ASN A 52 -9.04 -9.42 -2.23
CA ASN A 52 -8.91 -9.69 -3.67
C ASN A 52 -7.46 -9.96 -4.08
N LEU A 53 -6.48 -9.30 -3.45
CA LEU A 53 -5.07 -9.56 -3.72
C LEU A 53 -4.70 -10.99 -3.29
N ALA A 54 -5.09 -11.40 -2.08
CA ALA A 54 -4.85 -12.74 -1.58
C ALA A 54 -5.50 -13.82 -2.45
N GLN A 55 -6.77 -13.62 -2.83
CA GLN A 55 -7.51 -14.54 -3.71
C GLN A 55 -6.89 -14.59 -5.11
N SER A 56 -6.50 -13.45 -5.68
CA SER A 56 -5.91 -13.39 -7.02
C SER A 56 -4.54 -14.05 -7.07
N LEU A 57 -3.72 -13.90 -6.03
CA LEU A 57 -2.44 -14.60 -5.90
C LEU A 57 -2.63 -16.11 -5.76
N GLY A 58 -3.60 -16.54 -4.94
CA GLY A 58 -3.91 -17.96 -4.77
C GLY A 58 -4.41 -18.64 -6.05
N ASN A 59 -5.14 -17.89 -6.88
CA ASN A 59 -5.74 -18.40 -8.12
C ASN A 59 -4.98 -17.98 -9.39
N LEU A 60 -3.78 -17.42 -9.28
CA LEU A 60 -3.07 -16.79 -10.39
C LEU A 60 -2.93 -17.73 -11.61
N PHE A 61 -2.58 -18.98 -11.37
CA PHE A 61 -2.39 -20.00 -12.39
C PHE A 61 -3.63 -20.86 -12.66
N ALA A 62 -4.72 -20.67 -11.92
CA ALA A 62 -5.94 -21.46 -12.03
C ALA A 62 -6.84 -20.91 -13.14
N ILE A 63 -7.00 -21.63 -14.25
CA ILE A 63 -7.97 -21.28 -15.29
C ILE A 63 -9.34 -21.80 -14.88
N SER A 64 -10.36 -20.93 -14.83
CA SER A 64 -11.73 -21.36 -14.52
C SER A 64 -12.34 -22.16 -15.67
N ASP A 65 -13.29 -23.02 -15.34
CA ASP A 65 -14.03 -23.83 -16.33
C ASP A 65 -14.74 -22.94 -17.36
N GLU A 66 -15.27 -21.79 -16.96
CA GLU A 66 -15.88 -20.81 -17.86
C GLU A 66 -14.87 -20.27 -18.87
N LYS A 67 -13.65 -19.94 -18.42
CA LYS A 67 -12.58 -19.46 -19.32
C LYS A 67 -12.14 -20.55 -20.28
N GLN A 68 -12.00 -21.79 -19.82
CA GLN A 68 -11.70 -22.92 -20.69
C GLN A 68 -12.78 -23.11 -21.76
N LYS A 69 -14.06 -23.06 -21.38
CA LYS A 69 -15.20 -23.15 -22.33
C LYS A 69 -15.16 -22.02 -23.36
N GLN A 70 -14.87 -20.79 -22.93
CA GLN A 70 -14.73 -19.65 -23.84
C GLN A 70 -13.59 -19.85 -24.84
N TRP A 71 -12.42 -20.30 -24.38
CA TRP A 71 -11.28 -20.57 -25.26
C TRP A 71 -11.58 -21.69 -26.24
N ASN A 72 -12.17 -22.79 -25.78
CA ASN A 72 -12.55 -23.90 -26.65
C ASN A 72 -13.53 -23.44 -27.74
N SER A 73 -14.49 -22.57 -27.41
CA SER A 73 -15.40 -22.00 -28.41
C SER A 73 -14.68 -21.12 -29.44
N GLN A 74 -13.70 -20.32 -29.01
CA GLN A 74 -12.88 -19.51 -29.91
C GLN A 74 -12.00 -20.38 -30.82
N LEU A 75 -11.35 -21.40 -30.26
CA LEU A 75 -10.50 -22.34 -31.00
C LEU A 75 -11.32 -23.15 -32.02
N GLU A 76 -12.52 -23.62 -31.66
CA GLU A 76 -13.40 -24.31 -32.59
C GLU A 76 -13.90 -23.41 -33.72
N THR A 77 -14.18 -22.14 -33.43
CA THR A 77 -14.53 -21.16 -34.47
C THR A 77 -13.36 -20.94 -35.42
N TYR A 78 -12.16 -20.75 -34.89
CA TYR A 78 -10.93 -20.58 -35.68
C TYR A 78 -10.63 -21.80 -36.55
N LYS A 79 -10.76 -23.01 -35.99
CA LYS A 79 -10.65 -24.27 -36.72
C LYS A 79 -11.63 -24.37 -37.87
N LYS A 80 -12.92 -24.09 -37.64
CA LYS A 80 -13.95 -24.12 -38.69
C LYS A 80 -13.65 -23.14 -39.81
N GLN A 81 -13.21 -21.93 -39.47
CA GLN A 81 -12.81 -20.92 -40.45
C GLN A 81 -11.58 -21.36 -41.26
N GLY A 82 -10.57 -21.92 -40.61
CA GLY A 82 -9.38 -22.45 -41.28
C GLY A 82 -9.69 -23.61 -42.22
N ILE A 83 -10.49 -24.59 -41.78
CA ILE A 83 -10.93 -25.71 -42.63
C ILE A 83 -11.73 -25.21 -43.83
N LYS A 84 -12.62 -24.23 -43.61
CA LYS A 84 -13.38 -23.61 -44.70
C LYS A 84 -12.44 -22.96 -45.72
N ALA A 85 -11.46 -22.17 -45.28
CA ALA A 85 -10.51 -21.53 -46.18
C ALA A 85 -9.67 -22.55 -46.97
N ILE A 86 -9.20 -23.63 -46.33
CA ILE A 86 -8.49 -24.73 -47.01
C ILE A 86 -9.39 -25.37 -48.05
N ASN A 87 -10.64 -25.69 -47.70
CA ASN A 87 -11.57 -26.32 -48.63
C ASN A 87 -11.94 -25.40 -49.81
N ASP A 88 -12.11 -24.10 -49.57
CA ASP A 88 -12.40 -23.11 -50.61
C ASP A 88 -11.25 -23.01 -51.64
N ILE A 89 -10.02 -23.31 -51.25
CA ILE A 89 -8.84 -23.32 -52.14
C ILE A 89 -8.71 -24.66 -52.87
N TYR A 90 -8.62 -25.77 -52.12
CA TYR A 90 -8.19 -27.06 -52.68
C TYR A 90 -9.34 -27.85 -53.32
N THR A 91 -10.58 -27.70 -52.84
CA THR A 91 -11.72 -28.48 -53.36
C THR A 91 -12.07 -28.15 -54.83
N PRO A 92 -12.09 -26.87 -55.26
CA PRO A 92 -12.28 -26.53 -56.66
C PRO A 92 -11.15 -27.06 -57.54
N MET A 93 -9.90 -27.02 -57.07
CA MET A 93 -8.73 -27.52 -57.81
C MET A 93 -8.80 -29.03 -58.03
N GLU A 94 -9.11 -29.80 -56.98
CA GLU A 94 -9.32 -31.25 -57.10
C GLU A 94 -10.46 -31.57 -58.08
N THR A 95 -11.57 -30.85 -57.97
CA THR A 95 -12.78 -31.09 -58.79
C THR A 95 -12.50 -30.78 -60.25
N ALA A 96 -11.84 -29.66 -60.54
CA ALA A 96 -11.46 -29.28 -61.90
C ALA A 96 -10.51 -30.32 -62.52
N LEU A 97 -9.51 -30.77 -61.77
CA LEU A 97 -8.55 -31.77 -62.25
C LEU A 97 -9.22 -33.13 -62.48
N LYS A 98 -10.08 -33.58 -61.55
CA LYS A 98 -10.87 -34.83 -61.72
C LYS A 98 -11.76 -34.77 -62.97
N ASN A 99 -12.44 -33.64 -63.18
CA ASN A 99 -13.30 -33.45 -64.35
C ASN A 99 -12.52 -33.41 -65.67
N ASP A 100 -11.34 -32.76 -65.70
CA ASP A 100 -10.48 -32.71 -66.89
C ASP A 100 -9.92 -34.11 -67.24
N ILE A 101 -9.51 -34.90 -66.24
CA ILE A 101 -9.08 -36.30 -66.44
C ILE A 101 -10.22 -37.14 -67.03
N ALA A 102 -11.41 -37.08 -66.40
CA ALA A 102 -12.57 -37.84 -66.83
C ALA A 102 -13.01 -37.46 -68.26
N SER A 103 -12.99 -36.17 -68.59
CA SER A 103 -13.40 -35.66 -69.92
C SER A 103 -12.42 -36.01 -71.03
N ARG A 104 -11.11 -36.10 -70.76
CA ARG A 104 -10.09 -36.33 -71.79
C ARG A 104 -9.75 -37.79 -72.02
N PHE A 105 -9.80 -38.60 -70.97
CA PHE A 105 -9.29 -39.96 -71.04
C PHE A 105 -10.36 -41.02 -70.82
N GLY A 106 -11.52 -40.70 -70.26
CA GLY A 106 -12.58 -41.69 -70.01
C GLY A 106 -12.26 -42.68 -68.87
N ASN A 107 -10.99 -42.78 -68.46
CA ASN A 107 -10.49 -43.54 -67.31
C ASN A 107 -9.31 -42.81 -66.63
N LEU A 108 -9.14 -43.02 -65.32
CA LEU A 108 -8.16 -42.35 -64.44
C LEU A 108 -6.72 -42.88 -64.60
N ASP A 109 -6.43 -43.71 -65.60
CA ASP A 109 -5.16 -44.48 -65.69
C ASP A 109 -3.93 -43.66 -66.17
N ASN A 110 -4.08 -42.35 -66.39
CA ASN A 110 -2.97 -41.50 -66.86
C ASN A 110 -2.15 -40.91 -65.70
N SER A 111 -0.91 -41.40 -65.56
CA SER A 111 -0.05 -41.22 -64.39
C SER A 111 0.25 -39.77 -63.99
N ILE A 112 0.46 -38.86 -64.94
CA ILE A 112 0.78 -37.45 -64.65
C ILE A 112 -0.36 -36.74 -63.93
N PHE A 113 -1.61 -37.02 -64.33
CA PHE A 113 -2.76 -36.35 -63.72
C PHE A 113 -3.13 -36.94 -62.37
N MET A 114 -2.93 -38.25 -62.19
CA MET A 114 -3.05 -38.90 -60.87
C MET A 114 -1.97 -38.41 -59.90
N ASN A 115 -0.75 -38.19 -60.38
CA ASN A 115 0.32 -37.59 -59.58
C ASN A 115 -0.01 -36.15 -59.16
N ASN A 116 -0.57 -35.35 -60.08
CA ASN A 116 -1.00 -33.99 -59.77
C ASN A 116 -2.17 -33.97 -58.76
N LEU A 117 -3.11 -34.90 -58.89
CA LEU A 117 -4.22 -35.03 -57.93
C LEU A 117 -3.73 -35.48 -56.55
N SER A 118 -2.79 -36.43 -56.49
CA SER A 118 -2.12 -36.82 -55.25
C SER A 118 -1.43 -35.60 -54.63
N SER A 119 -0.66 -34.86 -55.41
CA SER A 119 0.06 -33.67 -54.91
C SER A 119 -0.88 -32.60 -54.34
N ILE A 120 -2.02 -32.32 -55.00
CA ILE A 120 -3.03 -31.38 -54.47
C ILE A 120 -3.62 -31.90 -53.15
N THR A 121 -3.89 -33.21 -53.08
CA THR A 121 -4.44 -33.86 -51.87
C THR A 121 -3.42 -33.82 -50.73
N ASP A 122 -2.16 -34.09 -51.02
CA ASP A 122 -1.04 -34.04 -50.07
C ASP A 122 -0.83 -32.62 -49.54
N ASN A 123 -0.86 -31.61 -50.42
CA ASN A 123 -0.78 -30.19 -50.02
C ASN A 123 -1.98 -29.75 -49.18
N LYS A 124 -3.19 -30.24 -49.48
CA LYS A 124 -4.38 -30.00 -48.65
C LYS A 124 -4.21 -30.63 -47.27
N ALA A 125 -3.71 -31.86 -47.19
CA ALA A 125 -3.44 -32.53 -45.92
C ALA A 125 -2.37 -31.79 -45.10
N GLN A 126 -1.29 -31.32 -45.75
CA GLN A 126 -0.27 -30.50 -45.10
C GLN A 126 -0.87 -29.19 -44.58
N ALA A 127 -1.71 -28.49 -45.35
CA ALA A 127 -2.36 -27.27 -44.90
C ALA A 127 -3.26 -27.50 -43.67
N VAL A 128 -3.89 -28.67 -43.54
CA VAL A 128 -4.66 -29.06 -42.35
C VAL A 128 -3.74 -29.36 -41.15
N ALA A 129 -2.59 -29.99 -41.38
CA ALA A 129 -1.57 -30.18 -40.35
C ALA A 129 -1.05 -28.83 -39.83
N ASP A 130 -0.69 -27.91 -40.74
CA ASP A 130 -0.25 -26.56 -40.40
C ASP A 130 -1.34 -25.78 -39.64
N LEU A 131 -2.62 -25.94 -40.00
CA LEU A 131 -3.73 -25.36 -39.24
C LEU A 131 -3.81 -25.91 -37.81
N SER A 132 -3.52 -27.19 -37.61
CA SER A 132 -3.53 -27.82 -36.29
C SER A 132 -2.43 -27.23 -35.39
N ASP A 133 -1.23 -27.03 -35.93
CA ASP A 133 -0.13 -26.37 -35.23
C ASP A 133 -0.46 -24.91 -34.89
N ASN A 134 -1.13 -24.19 -35.81
CA ASN A 134 -1.60 -22.83 -35.56
C ASN A 134 -2.68 -22.76 -34.47
N ILE A 135 -3.58 -23.76 -34.38
CA ILE A 135 -4.58 -23.84 -33.30
C ILE A 135 -3.88 -24.03 -31.94
N LEU A 136 -2.87 -24.90 -31.86
CA LEU A 136 -2.10 -25.09 -30.63
C LEU A 136 -1.35 -23.82 -30.21
N SER A 137 -0.74 -23.12 -31.18
CA SER A 137 -0.13 -21.82 -30.93
C SER A 137 -1.15 -20.81 -30.40
N LYS A 138 -2.34 -20.73 -31.02
CA LYS A 138 -3.42 -19.85 -30.58
C LYS A 138 -3.91 -20.17 -29.17
N GLN A 139 -3.97 -21.45 -28.81
CA GLN A 139 -4.32 -21.87 -27.46
C GLN A 139 -3.29 -21.38 -26.43
N SER A 140 -1.99 -21.49 -26.75
CA SER A 140 -0.91 -20.95 -25.92
C SER A 140 -1.02 -19.44 -25.75
N ASP A 141 -1.29 -18.70 -26.84
CA ASP A 141 -1.49 -17.26 -26.81
C ASP A 141 -2.64 -16.84 -25.89
N LEU A 142 -3.77 -17.55 -25.95
CA LEU A 142 -4.94 -17.29 -25.09
C LEU A 142 -4.58 -17.48 -23.61
N TYR A 143 -3.82 -18.54 -23.28
CA TYR A 143 -3.35 -18.78 -21.93
C TYR A 143 -2.39 -17.69 -21.44
N ASN A 144 -1.37 -17.37 -22.23
CA ASN A 144 -0.37 -16.37 -21.89
C ASN A 144 -1.00 -14.98 -21.73
N THR A 145 -1.96 -14.62 -22.59
CA THR A 145 -2.70 -13.35 -22.52
C THR A 145 -3.50 -13.25 -21.22
N GLU A 146 -4.18 -14.31 -20.82
CA GLU A 146 -4.94 -14.33 -19.56
C GLU A 146 -4.02 -14.25 -18.34
N LEU A 147 -2.89 -14.96 -18.34
CA LEU A 147 -1.91 -14.87 -17.26
C LEU A 147 -1.34 -13.45 -17.15
N ALA A 148 -1.02 -12.80 -18.28
CA ALA A 148 -0.58 -11.41 -18.31
C ALA A 148 -1.66 -10.46 -17.74
N ASN A 149 -2.93 -10.65 -18.12
CA ASN A 149 -4.05 -9.85 -17.59
C ASN A 149 -4.20 -10.01 -16.07
N ARG A 150 -4.07 -11.25 -15.56
CA ARG A 150 -4.13 -11.53 -14.12
C ARG A 150 -2.96 -10.92 -13.37
N MET A 151 -1.74 -10.99 -13.92
CA MET A 151 -0.57 -10.33 -13.35
C MET A 151 -0.75 -8.81 -13.29
N ASN A 152 -1.30 -8.20 -14.35
CA ASN A 152 -1.61 -6.77 -14.35
C ASN A 152 -2.64 -6.39 -13.27
N TYR A 153 -3.65 -7.23 -13.06
CA TYR A 153 -4.62 -7.02 -11.99
C TYR A 153 -3.98 -7.15 -10.60
N VAL A 154 -3.18 -8.18 -10.37
CA VAL A 154 -2.40 -8.36 -9.12
C VAL A 154 -1.48 -7.15 -8.87
N ASN A 155 -0.79 -6.66 -9.89
CA ASN A 155 0.07 -5.47 -9.79
C ASN A 155 -0.73 -4.23 -9.40
N THR A 156 -1.93 -4.05 -9.98
CA THR A 156 -2.83 -2.95 -9.64
C THR A 156 -3.25 -3.03 -8.17
N LEU A 157 -3.70 -4.21 -7.71
CA LEU A 157 -4.09 -4.43 -6.32
C LEU A 157 -2.91 -4.23 -5.34
N ASN A 158 -1.72 -4.73 -5.68
CA ASN A 158 -0.53 -4.56 -4.87
C ASN A 158 -0.12 -3.08 -4.76
N ASN A 159 -0.19 -2.32 -5.85
CA ASN A 159 0.09 -0.89 -5.83
C ASN A 159 -0.91 -0.12 -4.95
N LEU A 160 -2.20 -0.44 -5.03
CA LEU A 160 -3.22 0.13 -4.15
C LEU A 160 -2.97 -0.23 -2.68
N TYR A 161 -2.68 -1.51 -2.40
CA TYR A 161 -2.38 -2.00 -1.05
C TYR A 161 -1.17 -1.26 -0.45
N ASN A 162 -0.07 -1.12 -1.19
CA ASN A 162 1.11 -0.38 -0.75
C ASN A 162 0.81 1.12 -0.59
N GLY A 163 0.03 1.71 -1.49
CA GLY A 163 -0.41 3.10 -1.41
C GLY A 163 -1.20 3.40 -0.12
N PHE A 164 -2.17 2.53 0.21
CA PHE A 164 -2.91 2.64 1.47
C PHE A 164 -1.99 2.52 2.69
N ASN A 165 -1.15 1.47 2.73
CA ASN A 165 -0.24 1.26 3.86
C ASN A 165 0.75 2.42 4.07
N ASN A 166 1.29 2.98 2.98
CA ASN A 166 2.15 4.16 3.07
C ASN A 166 1.41 5.37 3.62
N ASN A 167 0.17 5.63 3.18
CA ASN A 167 -0.63 6.73 3.70
C ASN A 167 -0.97 6.55 5.18
N ILE A 168 -1.39 5.33 5.58
CA ILE A 168 -1.66 4.96 6.97
C ILE A 168 -0.43 5.23 7.84
N LEU A 169 0.75 4.73 7.43
CA LEU A 169 2.01 4.93 8.16
C LEU A 169 2.40 6.41 8.24
N ASN A 170 2.22 7.18 7.16
CA ASN A 170 2.53 8.60 7.13
C ASN A 170 1.66 9.39 8.12
N TYR A 171 0.34 9.15 8.13
CA TYR A 171 -0.55 9.85 9.05
C TYR A 171 -0.31 9.47 10.52
N MET A 172 -0.01 8.20 10.81
CA MET A 172 0.40 7.80 12.15
C MET A 172 1.72 8.46 12.58
N GLN A 173 2.69 8.59 11.67
CA GLN A 173 3.93 9.32 11.96
C GLN A 173 3.69 10.81 12.20
N PHE A 174 2.78 11.45 11.47
CA PHE A 174 2.42 12.84 11.70
C PHE A 174 1.69 13.04 13.03
N ALA A 175 0.77 12.14 13.38
CA ALA A 175 0.12 12.15 14.69
C ALA A 175 1.16 12.02 15.83
N LEU A 176 2.14 11.14 15.66
CA LEU A 176 3.25 10.98 16.61
C LEU A 176 4.08 12.27 16.73
N LYS A 177 4.41 12.94 15.61
CA LYS A 177 5.13 14.22 15.63
C LYS A 177 4.34 15.34 16.30
N ASN A 178 3.03 15.39 16.12
CA ASN A 178 2.16 16.34 16.83
C ASN A 178 2.19 16.09 18.34
N SER A 179 2.13 14.81 18.74
CA SER A 179 2.25 14.40 20.13
C SER A 179 3.61 14.78 20.71
N GLU A 180 4.70 14.52 19.98
CA GLU A 180 6.06 14.90 20.37
C GLU A 180 6.21 16.42 20.57
N SER A 181 5.69 17.22 19.63
CA SER A 181 5.68 18.68 19.73
C SER A 181 4.98 19.17 21.01
N GLY A 182 3.80 18.64 21.31
CA GLY A 182 3.06 18.98 22.53
C GLY A 182 3.79 18.54 23.81
N ASN A 183 4.41 17.35 23.79
CA ASN A 183 5.20 16.86 24.93
C ASN A 183 6.47 17.70 25.16
N ASN A 184 7.14 18.12 24.09
CA ASN A 184 8.29 19.02 24.15
C ASN A 184 7.91 20.39 24.71
N TYR A 185 6.76 20.93 24.30
CA TYR A 185 6.22 22.16 24.88
C TYR A 185 5.92 21.99 26.38
N ASN A 186 5.26 20.90 26.76
CA ASN A 186 4.92 20.58 28.14
C ASN A 186 6.18 20.47 29.03
N ASP A 187 7.21 19.77 28.59
CA ASP A 187 8.48 19.65 29.31
C ASP A 187 9.16 21.02 29.50
N ARG A 188 9.23 21.84 28.44
CA ARG A 188 9.82 23.19 28.51
C ARG A 188 9.04 24.10 29.45
N ALA A 189 7.70 24.09 29.35
CA ALA A 189 6.83 24.89 30.22
C ALA A 189 6.95 24.45 31.69
N TYR A 190 7.06 23.15 31.94
CA TYR A 190 7.27 22.61 33.28
C TYR A 190 8.62 23.06 33.88
N LYS A 191 9.71 22.92 33.10
CA LYS A 191 11.06 23.37 33.51
C LYS A 191 11.09 24.87 33.81
N ALA A 192 10.48 25.69 32.96
CA ALA A 192 10.39 27.14 33.19
C ALA A 192 9.62 27.47 34.49
N LYS A 193 8.52 26.77 34.76
CA LYS A 193 7.73 26.94 36.00
C LYS A 193 8.54 26.57 37.25
N ILE A 194 9.33 25.50 37.21
CA ILE A 194 10.22 25.13 38.31
C ILE A 194 11.29 26.21 38.53
N GLN A 195 11.92 26.69 37.45
CA GLN A 195 12.93 27.74 37.53
C GLN A 195 12.37 29.03 38.14
N GLN A 196 11.16 29.44 37.76
CA GLN A 196 10.49 30.61 38.34
C GLN A 196 10.20 30.43 39.84
N GLN A 197 9.77 29.23 40.26
CA GLN A 197 9.59 28.94 41.69
C GLN A 197 10.91 28.97 42.46
N GLN A 198 11.98 28.42 41.89
CA GLN A 198 13.31 28.49 42.50
C GLN A 198 13.82 29.94 42.61
N MET A 199 13.64 30.74 41.57
CA MET A 199 13.95 32.18 41.59
C MET A 199 13.17 32.90 42.70
N PHE A 200 11.85 32.65 42.80
CA PHE A 200 11.03 33.23 43.86
C PHE A 200 11.50 32.81 45.26
N LEU A 201 11.80 31.53 45.47
CA LEU A 201 12.37 31.03 46.73
C LEU A 201 13.73 31.65 47.05
N ASN A 202 14.59 31.81 46.04
CA ASN A 202 15.88 32.48 46.20
C ASN A 202 15.71 33.95 46.59
N THR A 203 14.75 34.66 45.99
CA THR A 203 14.40 36.04 46.36
C THR A 203 13.88 36.11 47.80
N LEU A 204 12.98 35.20 48.20
CA LEU A 204 12.50 35.14 49.59
C LEU A 204 13.63 34.86 50.58
N ASN A 205 14.53 33.94 50.26
CA ASN A 205 15.70 33.65 51.09
C ASN A 205 16.65 34.85 51.18
N ALA A 206 16.86 35.58 50.08
CA ALA A 206 17.68 36.80 50.08
C ALA A 206 17.06 37.90 50.96
N ILE A 207 15.74 38.12 50.88
CA ILE A 207 15.01 39.07 51.73
C ILE A 207 15.09 38.66 53.21
N ALA A 208 14.91 37.37 53.52
CA ALA A 208 15.03 36.87 54.89
C ALA A 208 16.46 37.04 55.45
N ASN A 209 17.49 36.82 54.63
CA ASN A 209 18.89 37.04 55.01
C ASN A 209 19.21 38.52 55.24
N LEU A 210 18.66 39.43 54.43
CA LEU A 210 18.79 40.88 54.65
C LEU A 210 18.07 41.32 55.93
N GLY A 211 16.86 40.81 56.18
CA GLY A 211 16.11 41.10 57.40
C GLY A 211 16.84 40.64 58.66
N THR A 212 17.44 39.45 58.64
CA THR A 212 18.22 38.93 59.78
C THR A 212 19.53 39.70 59.99
N GLN A 213 20.23 40.12 58.93
CA GLN A 213 21.41 40.99 59.05
C GLN A 213 21.05 42.39 59.57
N GLY A 214 19.93 42.97 59.12
CA GLY A 214 19.44 44.27 59.61
C GLY A 214 19.07 44.24 61.09
N ILE A 215 18.41 43.18 61.54
CA ILE A 215 18.08 42.98 62.96
C ILE A 215 19.36 42.77 63.80
N ASN A 216 20.31 41.98 63.32
CA ASN A 216 21.58 41.76 64.01
C ASN A 216 22.43 43.04 64.10
N GLY A 217 22.43 43.88 63.04
CA GLY A 217 23.09 45.18 63.03
C GLY A 217 22.46 46.21 63.98
N TYR A 218 21.12 46.21 64.09
CA TYR A 218 20.42 47.02 65.08
C TYR A 218 20.77 46.60 66.51
N LYS A 219 20.87 45.29 66.75
CA LYS A 219 21.22 44.73 68.07
C LYS A 219 22.64 45.12 68.50
N THR A 220 23.63 45.04 67.60
CA THR A 220 25.00 45.50 67.89
C THR A 220 25.09 47.00 68.13
N LEU A 221 24.32 47.82 67.40
CA LEU A 221 24.26 49.27 67.67
C LEU A 221 23.66 49.59 69.04
N THR A 222 22.59 48.89 69.45
CA THR A 222 22.00 49.04 70.78
C THR A 222 22.92 48.52 71.89
N ASP A 223 23.66 47.43 71.65
CA ASP A 223 24.61 46.88 72.63
C ASP A 223 25.83 47.80 72.80
N VAL A 224 26.33 48.41 71.72
CA VAL A 224 27.40 49.42 71.78
C VAL A 224 26.93 50.69 72.50
N ALA A 225 25.69 51.14 72.26
CA ALA A 225 25.11 52.28 72.97
C ALA A 225 24.95 51.99 74.48
N ALA A 226 24.48 50.79 74.85
CA ALA A 226 24.36 50.37 76.24
C ALA A 226 25.72 50.25 76.96
N SER A 227 26.77 49.80 76.25
CA SER A 227 28.14 49.72 76.81
C SER A 227 28.75 51.10 77.10
N LYS A 228 28.50 52.10 76.24
CA LYS A 228 29.00 53.48 76.45
C LYS A 228 28.34 54.16 77.65
N VAL A 229 27.07 53.86 77.94
CA VAL A 229 26.36 54.41 79.10
C VAL A 229 26.93 53.87 80.42
N LYS A 230 27.38 52.61 80.46
CA LYS A 230 28.03 52.03 81.66
C LYS A 230 29.44 52.58 81.94
N SER A 231 30.17 53.07 80.93
CA SER A 231 31.52 53.63 81.11
C SER A 231 31.57 55.05 81.68
N LYS A 232 30.42 55.74 81.77
CA LYS A 232 30.33 57.12 82.28
C LYS A 232 29.95 57.23 83.76
N THR A 233 29.85 56.10 84.47
CA THR A 233 29.37 56.04 85.87
C THR A 233 30.40 55.50 86.86
N THR A 234 31.69 55.70 86.58
CA THR A 234 32.79 55.47 87.55
C THR A 234 33.60 56.76 87.67
#